data_AF-A0A847CK91-F1
#
_entry.id   AF-A0A847CK91-F1
#
_cell.length_a   1.000
_cell.length_b   1.000
_cell.length_c   1.000
_cell.angle_alpha   90.00
_cell.angle_beta   90.00
_cell.angle_gamma   90.00
#
_symmetry.space_group_name_H-M   'P 1'
#
loop_
_entity.id
_entity.type
_entity.pdbx_description
1 polymer ?
#
loop_
_entity_poly.entity_id
_entity_poly.type
_entity_poly.pdbx_seq_one_letter_code
_entity_poly.pdbx_strand_id
1 'polypeptide(L)'
;MLTQRKIDIILHIANHPDWVTSDYLSNVLGFSKKTIQQDIKEILSEYGSFFSLEINKQKGYKISFLSNTMIEKIIEELNRIEGFFSLASRQSSIILFLIFSKDYLSMQDIADTFYLSKTQVSNEMKVILRWLNRYPGLSLEINKNFGVMIFGSEQRKRIYFSKHGTILAIENIPFDLGVKDPYLLLYPQMLEIIETECIKKNCLLVSYDIQKIARYLTISIIRSSQGFLESETLNYKKDLFIENIKKTFFINLNMN
;
A
#
# COMPACT_ATOMS: atom_id res chain seq x y z
N MET A 1 3.76 -6.40 23.88
CA MET A 1 2.91 -6.27 22.67
C MET A 1 3.77 -5.78 21.52
N LEU A 2 3.61 -6.38 20.34
CA LEU A 2 4.41 -6.06 19.16
C LEU A 2 3.80 -4.85 18.44
N THR A 3 4.30 -3.66 18.73
CA THR A 3 3.80 -2.41 18.14
C THR A 3 4.32 -2.22 16.71
N GLN A 4 3.67 -1.36 15.90
CA GLN A 4 4.14 -1.02 14.55
C GLN A 4 5.64 -0.69 14.53
N ARG A 5 6.11 0.13 15.48
CA ARG A 5 7.52 0.52 15.57
C ARG A 5 8.45 -0.67 15.85
N LYS A 6 8.06 -1.59 16.73
CA LYS A 6 8.83 -2.82 17.00
C LYS A 6 8.89 -3.71 15.75
N ILE A 7 7.79 -3.79 14.99
CA ILE A 7 7.72 -4.50 13.71
C ILE A 7 8.66 -3.83 12.70
N ASP A 8 8.60 -2.51 12.54
CA ASP A 8 9.46 -1.77 11.60
C ASP A 8 10.95 -1.99 11.92
N ILE A 9 11.34 -1.99 13.21
CA ILE A 9 12.71 -2.31 13.64
C ILE A 9 13.12 -3.71 13.17
N ILE A 10 12.29 -4.73 13.41
CA ILE A 10 12.58 -6.11 13.01
C ILE A 10 12.72 -6.20 11.49
N LEU A 11 11.81 -5.60 10.73
CA LEU A 11 11.81 -5.62 9.27
C LEU A 11 13.03 -4.92 8.68
N HIS A 12 13.49 -3.81 9.27
CA HIS A 12 14.71 -3.13 8.81
C HIS A 12 15.98 -3.92 9.08
N ILE A 13 16.07 -4.63 10.23
CA ILE A 13 17.22 -5.49 10.51
C ILE A 13 17.17 -6.73 9.60
N ALA A 14 15.98 -7.31 9.36
CA ALA A 14 15.81 -8.47 8.50
C ALA A 14 16.17 -8.18 7.04
N ASN A 15 15.71 -7.04 6.50
CA ASN A 15 15.94 -6.69 5.10
C ASN A 15 17.32 -6.12 4.79
N HIS A 16 18.19 -5.98 5.79
CA HIS A 16 19.55 -5.53 5.57
C HIS A 16 20.48 -6.73 5.38
N PRO A 17 21.33 -6.75 4.33
CA PRO A 17 22.18 -7.91 4.03
C PRO A 17 23.27 -8.16 5.08
N ASP A 18 23.55 -7.16 5.93
CA ASP A 18 24.53 -7.26 7.00
C ASP A 18 24.12 -6.46 8.25
N TRP A 19 25.04 -6.23 9.19
CA TRP A 19 24.79 -5.51 10.44
C TRP A 19 24.11 -4.14 10.28
N VAL A 20 23.21 -3.83 11.23
CA VAL A 20 22.45 -2.57 11.27
C VAL A 20 22.67 -1.84 12.59
N THR A 21 23.08 -0.57 12.55
CA THR A 21 23.35 0.23 13.75
C THR A 21 22.09 0.88 14.32
N SER A 22 22.11 1.22 15.62
CA SER A 22 21.06 2.05 16.22
C SER A 22 20.96 3.43 15.56
N ASP A 23 22.08 3.96 15.04
CA ASP A 23 22.14 5.19 14.25
C ASP A 23 21.31 5.09 12.98
N TYR A 24 21.51 4.03 12.19
CA TYR A 24 20.74 3.80 10.98
C TYR A 24 19.24 3.70 11.28
N LEU A 25 18.87 2.86 12.27
CA LEU A 25 17.46 2.69 12.65
C LEU A 25 16.84 3.98 13.15
N SER A 26 17.59 4.77 13.93
CA SER A 26 17.14 6.08 14.41
C SER A 26 16.86 7.03 13.25
N ASN A 27 17.75 7.08 12.26
CA ASN A 27 17.63 7.95 11.09
C ASN A 27 16.45 7.54 10.19
N VAL A 28 16.29 6.25 9.92
CA VAL A 28 15.24 5.74 9.02
C VAL A 28 13.86 5.78 9.66
N LEU A 29 13.76 5.48 10.96
CA LEU A 29 12.48 5.40 11.66
C LEU A 29 12.08 6.70 12.37
N GLY A 30 12.98 7.67 12.51
CA GLY A 30 12.71 8.96 13.14
C GLY A 30 12.54 8.91 14.67
N PHE A 31 13.00 7.84 15.32
CA PHE A 31 12.99 7.71 16.79
C PHE A 31 14.39 7.88 17.37
N SER A 32 14.50 8.24 18.65
CA SER A 32 15.80 8.36 19.31
C SER A 32 16.51 6.99 19.41
N LYS A 33 17.85 6.97 19.38
CA LYS A 33 18.64 5.74 19.62
C LYS A 33 18.24 5.04 20.93
N LYS A 34 17.95 5.82 21.98
CA LYS A 34 17.51 5.30 23.28
C LYS A 34 16.19 4.54 23.14
N THR A 35 15.24 5.06 22.36
CA THR A 35 13.97 4.40 22.05
C THR A 35 14.19 3.11 21.27
N ILE A 36 14.99 3.14 20.20
CA ILE A 36 15.32 1.95 19.40
C ILE A 36 15.95 0.85 20.28
N GLN A 37 16.94 1.21 21.11
CA GLN A 37 17.61 0.27 21.99
C GLN A 37 16.67 -0.32 23.05
N GLN A 38 15.75 0.49 23.57
CA GLN A 38 14.74 0.05 24.51
C GLN A 38 13.74 -0.91 23.84
N ASP A 39 13.24 -0.59 22.66
CA ASP A 39 12.34 -1.47 21.89
C ASP A 39 13.04 -2.80 21.56
N ILE A 40 14.32 -2.78 21.16
CA ILE A 40 15.09 -4.02 20.91
C ILE A 40 15.20 -4.88 22.17
N LYS A 41 15.49 -4.28 23.33
CA LYS A 41 15.51 -5.02 24.60
C LYS A 41 14.16 -5.66 24.90
N GLU A 42 13.08 -4.91 24.71
CA GLU A 42 11.72 -5.42 24.94
C GLU A 42 11.37 -6.55 23.97
N ILE A 43 11.72 -6.41 22.68
CA ILE A 43 11.53 -7.47 21.67
C ILE A 43 12.25 -8.75 22.10
N LEU A 44 13.52 -8.65 22.50
CA LEU A 44 14.30 -9.82 22.94
C LEU A 44 13.75 -10.44 24.23
N SER A 45 13.26 -9.63 25.17
CA SER A 45 12.67 -10.16 26.41
C SER A 45 11.31 -10.83 26.20
N GLU A 46 10.48 -10.28 25.32
CA GLU A 46 9.11 -10.74 25.11
C GLU A 46 9.04 -11.89 24.08
N TYR A 47 9.97 -11.94 23.13
CA TYR A 47 9.93 -12.83 21.97
C TYR A 47 11.21 -13.66 21.78
N GLY A 48 12.12 -13.70 22.76
CA GLY A 48 13.43 -14.35 22.67
C GLY A 48 13.42 -15.85 22.30
N SER A 49 12.31 -16.56 22.53
CA SER A 49 12.11 -17.95 22.11
C SER A 49 11.81 -18.12 20.61
N PHE A 50 11.46 -17.03 19.92
CA PHE A 50 11.01 -17.02 18.51
C PHE A 50 11.87 -16.07 17.65
N PHE A 51 12.74 -15.29 18.27
CA PHE A 51 13.54 -14.25 17.64
C PHE A 51 14.84 -14.03 18.41
N SER A 52 15.98 -13.97 17.73
CA SER A 52 17.26 -13.60 18.35
C SER A 52 18.12 -12.72 17.45
N LEU A 53 18.93 -11.90 18.10
CA LEU A 53 19.86 -10.99 17.47
C LEU A 53 21.29 -11.30 17.94
N GLU A 54 22.23 -11.27 17.00
CA GLU A 54 23.62 -10.98 17.30
C GLU A 54 23.77 -9.49 17.58
N ILE A 55 24.43 -9.15 18.69
CA ILE A 55 24.63 -7.76 19.12
C ILE A 55 26.13 -7.48 19.21
N ASN A 56 26.58 -6.48 18.46
CA ASN A 56 27.96 -6.02 18.47
C ASN A 56 28.01 -4.50 18.70
N LYS A 57 28.83 -4.03 19.64
CA LYS A 57 28.91 -2.61 20.01
C LYS A 57 29.30 -1.69 18.84
N GLN A 58 30.12 -2.16 17.90
CA GLN A 58 30.59 -1.37 16.76
C GLN A 58 29.72 -1.59 15.52
N LYS A 59 29.30 -2.84 15.26
CA LYS A 59 28.57 -3.19 14.04
C LYS A 59 27.05 -3.02 14.17
N GLY A 60 26.50 -3.12 15.38
CA GLY A 60 25.07 -2.99 15.65
C GLY A 60 24.39 -4.34 15.86
N TYR A 61 23.31 -4.58 15.12
CA TYR A 61 22.42 -5.74 15.25
C TYR A 61 22.37 -6.54 13.96
N LYS A 62 22.29 -7.86 14.09
CA LYS A 62 22.03 -8.77 12.97
C LYS A 62 21.08 -9.87 13.44
N ILE A 63 20.09 -10.23 12.64
CA ILE A 63 19.21 -11.35 12.98
C ILE A 63 20.00 -12.66 12.87
N SER A 64 20.08 -13.39 13.97
CA SER A 64 20.66 -14.74 14.01
C SER A 64 19.59 -15.82 13.92
N PHE A 65 18.36 -15.52 14.37
CA PHE A 65 17.24 -16.46 14.31
C PHE A 65 15.91 -15.71 14.22
N LEU A 66 15.03 -16.18 13.34
CA LEU A 66 13.66 -15.73 13.22
C LEU A 66 12.79 -16.96 12.91
N SER A 67 11.90 -17.34 13.83
CA SER A 67 11.01 -18.49 13.64
C SER A 67 9.77 -18.15 12.81
N ASN A 68 9.18 -19.15 12.17
CA ASN A 68 7.89 -19.01 11.47
C ASN A 68 6.79 -18.48 12.40
N THR A 69 6.78 -18.88 13.67
CA THR A 69 5.83 -18.37 14.66
C THR A 69 5.99 -16.87 14.96
N MET A 70 7.21 -16.32 14.89
CA MET A 70 7.41 -14.88 15.00
C MET A 70 6.91 -14.16 13.75
N ILE A 71 7.15 -14.74 12.57
CA ILE A 71 6.67 -14.21 11.29
C ILE A 71 5.14 -14.15 11.28
N GLU A 72 4.46 -15.23 11.69
CA GLU A 72 2.99 -15.27 11.82
C GLU A 72 2.46 -14.18 12.75
N LYS A 73 3.10 -13.97 13.92
CA LYS A 73 2.73 -12.89 14.85
C LYS A 73 2.92 -11.49 14.27
N ILE A 74 4.01 -11.28 13.52
CA ILE A 74 4.25 -10.02 12.81
C ILE A 74 3.13 -9.77 11.79
N ILE A 75 2.77 -10.80 11.01
CA ILE A 75 1.70 -10.71 10.01
C ILE A 75 0.35 -10.42 10.68
N GLU A 76 0.03 -11.10 11.79
CA GLU A 76 -1.22 -10.89 12.53
C GLU A 76 -1.34 -9.44 13.06
N GLU A 77 -0.28 -8.91 13.67
CA GLU A 77 -0.29 -7.54 14.19
C GLU A 77 -0.31 -6.50 13.07
N LEU A 78 0.38 -6.73 11.94
CA LEU A 78 0.25 -5.88 10.75
C LEU A 78 -1.19 -5.86 10.22
N ASN A 79 -1.83 -7.03 10.10
CA ASN A 79 -3.23 -7.13 9.69
C ASN A 79 -4.18 -6.42 10.68
N ARG A 80 -3.91 -6.52 11.98
CA ARG A 80 -4.69 -5.84 13.01
C ARG A 80 -4.53 -4.32 12.95
N ILE A 81 -3.31 -3.84 12.80
CA ILE A 81 -2.99 -2.42 12.64
C ILE A 81 -3.67 -1.89 11.37
N GLU A 82 -3.59 -2.62 10.27
CA GLU A 82 -4.31 -2.30 9.03
C GLU A 82 -5.82 -2.28 9.21
N GLY A 83 -6.41 -3.26 9.90
CA GLY A 83 -7.84 -3.28 10.20
C GLY A 83 -8.27 -2.08 11.04
N PHE A 84 -7.47 -1.67 12.02
CA PHE A 84 -7.73 -0.49 12.86
C PHE A 84 -7.60 0.83 12.11
N PHE A 85 -6.68 0.89 11.15
CA PHE A 85 -6.52 1.98 10.19
C PHE A 85 -7.22 1.67 8.85
N SER A 86 -8.26 0.86 8.85
CA SER A 86 -9.08 0.65 7.65
C SER A 86 -10.25 1.62 7.69
N LEU A 87 -10.35 2.40 6.62
CA LEU A 87 -11.57 3.13 6.35
C LEU A 87 -12.65 2.10 5.98
N ALA A 88 -13.90 2.26 6.44
CA ALA A 88 -14.92 1.26 6.15
C ALA A 88 -15.05 1.05 4.63
N SER A 89 -15.41 -0.18 4.24
CA SER A 89 -15.34 -0.63 2.84
C SER A 89 -16.02 0.35 1.88
N ARG A 90 -17.14 0.95 2.30
CA ARG A 90 -17.86 1.96 1.51
C ARG A 90 -17.02 3.20 1.22
N GLN A 91 -16.45 3.87 2.23
CA GLN A 91 -15.69 5.09 1.97
C GLN A 91 -14.41 4.79 1.20
N SER A 92 -13.78 3.63 1.45
CA SER A 92 -12.68 3.17 0.63
C SER A 92 -13.10 3.06 -0.84
N SER A 93 -14.24 2.43 -1.11
CA SER A 93 -14.80 2.28 -2.46
C SER A 93 -15.12 3.64 -3.10
N ILE A 94 -15.68 4.59 -2.34
CA ILE A 94 -15.94 5.96 -2.82
C ILE A 94 -14.64 6.67 -3.19
N ILE A 95 -13.60 6.57 -2.37
CA ILE A 95 -12.30 7.19 -2.69
C ILE A 95 -11.68 6.56 -3.93
N LEU A 96 -11.70 5.22 -4.03
CA LEU A 96 -11.17 4.51 -5.19
C LEU A 96 -11.95 4.89 -6.45
N PHE A 97 -13.27 5.00 -6.38
CA PHE A 97 -14.12 5.52 -7.46
C PHE A 97 -13.71 6.94 -7.89
N LEU A 98 -13.57 7.87 -6.94
CA LEU A 98 -13.16 9.26 -7.23
C LEU A 98 -11.74 9.39 -7.79
N ILE A 99 -10.84 8.46 -7.48
CA ILE A 99 -9.48 8.41 -8.05
C ILE A 99 -9.52 8.10 -9.56
N PHE A 100 -10.56 7.42 -10.03
CA PHE A 100 -10.79 7.07 -11.43
C PHE A 100 -11.66 8.10 -12.18
N SER A 101 -12.23 9.08 -11.48
CA SER A 101 -12.95 10.18 -12.13
C SER A 101 -11.98 11.12 -12.85
N LYS A 102 -12.24 11.40 -14.13
CA LYS A 102 -11.48 12.38 -14.93
C LYS A 102 -11.96 13.82 -14.71
N ASP A 103 -13.24 13.96 -14.36
CA ASP A 103 -13.90 15.24 -14.11
C ASP A 103 -14.55 15.25 -12.72
N TYR A 104 -15.05 16.42 -12.32
CA TYR A 104 -15.84 16.55 -11.11
C TYR A 104 -17.12 15.73 -11.21
N LEU A 105 -17.51 15.11 -10.09
CA LEU A 105 -18.78 14.40 -9.95
C LEU A 105 -19.68 15.13 -8.96
N SER A 106 -20.94 15.37 -9.33
CA SER A 106 -21.88 15.98 -8.42
C SER A 106 -22.18 15.05 -7.23
N MET A 107 -22.68 15.63 -6.13
CA MET A 107 -23.16 14.83 -4.99
C MET A 107 -24.31 13.89 -5.39
N GLN A 108 -25.06 14.24 -6.45
CA GLN A 108 -26.13 13.40 -6.99
C GLN A 108 -25.53 12.20 -7.74
N ASP A 109 -24.50 12.41 -8.57
CA ASP A 109 -23.86 11.33 -9.32
C ASP A 109 -23.28 10.27 -8.35
N ILE A 110 -22.64 10.73 -7.27
CA ILE A 110 -22.10 9.83 -6.23
C ILE A 110 -23.24 9.13 -5.46
N ALA A 111 -24.34 9.84 -5.19
CA ALA A 111 -25.51 9.30 -4.52
C ALA A 111 -26.14 8.16 -5.35
N ASP A 112 -26.34 8.38 -6.64
CA ASP A 112 -26.91 7.39 -7.55
C ASP A 112 -25.95 6.21 -7.74
N THR A 113 -24.65 6.49 -7.88
CA THR A 113 -23.61 5.47 -8.00
C THR A 113 -23.60 4.52 -6.80
N PHE A 114 -23.63 5.05 -5.58
CA PHE A 114 -23.50 4.26 -4.35
C PHE A 114 -24.84 3.90 -3.67
N TYR A 115 -25.98 4.19 -4.33
CA TYR A 115 -27.32 4.00 -3.77
C TYR A 115 -27.51 4.69 -2.40
N LEU A 116 -27.08 5.94 -2.31
CA LEU A 116 -27.14 6.78 -1.10
C LEU A 116 -28.04 7.99 -1.33
N SER A 117 -28.48 8.63 -0.23
CA SER A 117 -29.04 9.98 -0.29
C SER A 117 -27.93 11.05 -0.40
N LYS A 118 -28.23 12.23 -0.95
CA LYS A 118 -27.30 13.38 -0.95
C LYS A 118 -26.76 13.71 0.45
N THR A 119 -27.60 13.58 1.47
CA THR A 119 -27.20 13.84 2.88
C THR A 119 -26.18 12.80 3.35
N GLN A 120 -26.36 11.53 3.00
CA GLN A 120 -25.37 10.49 3.29
C GLN A 120 -24.05 10.77 2.56
N VAL A 121 -24.09 11.08 1.25
CA VAL A 121 -22.88 11.43 0.50
C VAL A 121 -22.14 12.62 1.14
N SER A 122 -22.86 13.67 1.53
CA SER A 122 -22.27 14.83 2.23
C SER A 122 -21.57 14.43 3.53
N ASN A 123 -22.14 13.52 4.30
CA ASN A 123 -21.51 12.99 5.51
C ASN A 123 -20.29 12.11 5.18
N GLU A 124 -20.35 11.28 4.15
CA GLU A 124 -19.20 10.49 3.69
C GLU A 124 -18.05 11.41 3.25
N MET A 125 -18.33 12.51 2.54
CA MET A 125 -17.31 13.49 2.13
C MET A 125 -16.58 14.13 3.32
N LYS A 126 -17.27 14.40 4.44
CA LYS A 126 -16.62 14.91 5.67
C LYS A 126 -15.68 13.87 6.29
N VAL A 127 -16.01 12.58 6.18
CA VAL A 127 -15.15 11.49 6.65
C VAL A 127 -13.94 11.33 5.72
N ILE A 128 -14.19 11.29 4.41
CA ILE A 128 -13.16 11.13 3.37
C ILE A 128 -12.17 12.30 3.40
N LEU A 129 -12.63 13.54 3.55
CA LEU A 129 -11.75 14.71 3.67
C LEU A 129 -10.77 14.56 4.84
N ARG A 130 -11.28 14.18 6.02
CA ARG A 130 -10.45 13.93 7.22
C ARG A 130 -9.49 12.76 7.02
N TRP A 131 -9.90 11.75 6.26
CA TRP A 131 -9.06 10.60 5.92
C TRP A 131 -7.90 10.98 4.99
N LEU A 132 -8.20 11.69 3.90
CA LEU A 132 -7.23 12.07 2.88
C LEU A 132 -6.19 13.07 3.41
N ASN A 133 -6.51 13.86 4.44
CA ASN A 133 -5.54 14.70 5.15
C ASN A 133 -4.35 13.93 5.74
N ARG A 134 -4.45 12.60 5.89
CA ARG A 134 -3.35 11.72 6.33
C ARG A 134 -2.39 11.32 5.19
N TYR A 135 -2.71 11.67 3.95
CA TYR A 135 -1.97 11.26 2.75
C TYR A 135 -1.45 12.51 2.00
N PRO A 136 -0.23 12.98 2.33
CA PRO A 136 0.36 14.14 1.69
C PRO A 136 0.41 14.00 0.17
N GLY A 137 -0.01 15.04 -0.55
CA GLY A 137 -0.08 15.06 -2.01
C GLY A 137 -1.38 14.51 -2.60
N LEU A 138 -2.37 14.15 -1.77
CA LEU A 138 -3.76 13.98 -2.16
C LEU A 138 -4.66 14.99 -1.45
N SER A 139 -5.64 15.53 -2.16
CA SER A 139 -6.64 16.42 -1.59
C SER A 139 -8.02 16.15 -2.20
N LEU A 140 -9.06 16.32 -1.40
CA LEU A 140 -10.45 16.29 -1.86
C LEU A 140 -10.93 17.72 -2.01
N GLU A 141 -11.33 18.09 -3.22
CA GLU A 141 -12.04 19.35 -3.46
C GLU A 141 -13.54 19.09 -3.48
N ILE A 142 -14.29 19.94 -2.77
CA ILE A 142 -15.74 19.95 -2.76
C ILE A 142 -16.21 21.33 -3.20
N ASN A 143 -16.71 21.44 -4.42
CA ASN A 143 -17.22 22.65 -5.01
C ASN A 143 -18.75 22.57 -5.13
N LYS A 144 -19.47 23.63 -4.74
CA LYS A 144 -20.94 23.66 -4.80
C LYS A 144 -21.49 23.60 -6.22
N ASN A 145 -20.76 24.14 -7.20
CA ASN A 145 -21.20 24.26 -8.58
C ASN A 145 -20.70 23.09 -9.45
N PHE A 146 -19.48 22.62 -9.20
CA PHE A 146 -18.86 21.59 -10.03
C PHE A 146 -18.96 20.18 -9.43
N GLY A 147 -19.06 20.04 -8.11
CA GLY A 147 -19.13 18.75 -7.42
C GLY A 147 -17.84 18.41 -6.67
N VAL A 148 -17.45 17.14 -6.70
CA VAL A 148 -16.36 16.58 -5.89
C VAL A 148 -15.30 15.98 -6.81
N MET A 149 -14.03 16.20 -6.48
CA MET A 149 -12.89 15.62 -7.19
C MET A 149 -11.71 15.37 -6.26
N ILE A 150 -10.92 14.33 -6.54
CA ILE A 150 -9.63 14.08 -5.87
C ILE A 150 -8.47 14.58 -6.74
N PHE A 151 -7.72 15.52 -6.16
CA PHE A 151 -6.48 16.05 -6.72
C PHE A 151 -5.25 15.36 -6.14
N GLY A 152 -4.18 15.36 -6.93
CA GLY A 152 -2.88 14.80 -6.59
C GLY A 152 -2.21 14.18 -7.81
N SER A 153 -0.89 14.00 -7.73
CA SER A 153 -0.16 13.38 -8.84
C SER A 153 -0.61 11.94 -9.06
N GLU A 154 -0.48 11.46 -10.29
CA GLU A 154 -0.83 10.08 -10.64
C GLU A 154 -0.10 9.05 -9.76
N GLN A 155 1.16 9.32 -9.43
CA GLN A 155 1.93 8.51 -8.50
C GLN A 155 1.29 8.46 -7.11
N ARG A 156 0.81 9.59 -6.57
CA ARG A 156 0.16 9.63 -5.25
C ARG A 156 -1.16 8.86 -5.25
N LYS A 157 -1.93 8.95 -6.34
CA LYS A 157 -3.16 8.15 -6.52
C LYS A 157 -2.86 6.65 -6.54
N ARG A 158 -1.82 6.21 -7.25
CA ARG A 158 -1.37 4.80 -7.29
C ARG A 158 -0.88 4.30 -5.93
N ILE A 159 -0.10 5.11 -5.19
CA ILE A 159 0.37 4.77 -3.83
C ILE A 159 -0.81 4.64 -2.86
N TYR A 160 -1.81 5.52 -2.96
CA TYR A 160 -3.01 5.40 -2.12
C TYR A 160 -3.77 4.11 -2.46
N PHE A 161 -3.99 3.86 -3.74
CA PHE A 161 -4.66 2.65 -4.20
C PHE A 161 -3.92 1.39 -3.73
N SER A 162 -2.59 1.34 -3.80
CA SER A 162 -1.82 0.16 -3.38
C SER A 162 -1.98 -0.16 -1.90
N LYS A 163 -2.35 0.82 -1.07
CA LYS A 163 -2.62 0.64 0.36
C LYS A 163 -4.08 0.24 0.62
N HIS A 164 -5.04 0.78 -0.12
CA HIS A 164 -6.48 0.68 0.21
C HIS A 164 -7.35 -0.09 -0.79
N GLY A 165 -6.84 -0.38 -1.98
CA GLY A 165 -7.52 -1.15 -3.03
C GLY A 165 -7.50 -2.64 -2.76
N THR A 166 -8.08 -3.11 -1.65
CA THR A 166 -8.27 -4.55 -1.43
C THR A 166 -9.30 -5.11 -2.41
N ILE A 167 -9.29 -6.43 -2.65
CA ILE A 167 -10.33 -7.10 -3.48
C ILE A 167 -11.72 -6.69 -3.00
N LEU A 168 -11.97 -6.74 -1.69
CA LEU A 168 -13.24 -6.32 -1.09
C LEU A 168 -13.59 -4.85 -1.42
N ALA A 169 -12.63 -3.94 -1.37
CA ALA A 169 -12.88 -2.53 -1.71
C ALA A 169 -13.20 -2.35 -3.20
N ILE A 170 -12.59 -3.15 -4.07
CA ILE A 170 -12.85 -3.13 -5.52
C ILE A 170 -14.18 -3.78 -5.88
N GLU A 171 -14.55 -4.87 -5.22
CA GLU A 171 -15.85 -5.52 -5.41
C GLU A 171 -17.02 -4.62 -5.02
N ASN A 172 -16.82 -3.77 -4.02
CA ASN A 172 -17.78 -2.79 -3.53
C ASN A 172 -17.84 -1.50 -4.38
N ILE A 173 -17.05 -1.37 -5.45
CA ILE A 173 -17.25 -0.30 -6.43
C ILE A 173 -18.49 -0.68 -7.27
N PRO A 174 -19.58 0.10 -7.20
CA PRO A 174 -20.89 -0.30 -7.70
C PRO A 174 -21.03 -0.18 -9.23
N PHE A 175 -20.09 0.50 -9.90
CA PHE A 175 -20.11 0.71 -11.35
C PHE A 175 -18.77 0.33 -11.99
N ASP A 176 -18.84 -0.18 -13.22
CA ASP A 176 -17.65 -0.53 -13.98
C ASP A 176 -16.94 0.72 -14.52
N LEU A 177 -15.88 1.12 -13.82
CA LEU A 177 -14.93 2.15 -14.27
C LEU A 177 -13.83 1.56 -15.18
N GLY A 178 -14.05 0.38 -15.76
CA GLY A 178 -13.01 -0.39 -16.44
C GLY A 178 -11.88 -0.82 -15.50
N VAL A 179 -12.15 -0.88 -14.19
CA VAL A 179 -11.16 -1.23 -13.15
C VAL A 179 -11.44 -2.60 -12.56
N LYS A 180 -12.69 -2.95 -12.28
CA LYS A 180 -13.04 -4.11 -11.45
C LYS A 180 -12.58 -5.42 -12.09
N ASP A 181 -13.04 -5.71 -13.31
CA ASP A 181 -12.71 -6.98 -13.97
C ASP A 181 -11.22 -7.09 -14.32
N PRO A 182 -10.56 -6.04 -14.89
CA PRO A 182 -9.12 -6.09 -15.10
C PRO A 182 -8.33 -6.26 -13.81
N TYR A 183 -8.77 -5.66 -12.71
CA TYR A 183 -8.11 -5.77 -11.43
C TYR A 183 -8.22 -7.17 -10.83
N LEU A 184 -9.43 -7.75 -10.82
CA LEU A 184 -9.67 -9.10 -10.30
C LEU A 184 -8.93 -10.16 -11.13
N LEU A 185 -8.69 -9.89 -12.42
CA LEU A 185 -7.88 -10.75 -13.28
C LEU A 185 -6.37 -10.59 -13.05
N LEU A 186 -5.87 -9.35 -13.02
CA LEU A 186 -4.43 -9.06 -13.02
C LEU A 186 -3.81 -9.16 -11.63
N TYR A 187 -4.53 -8.78 -10.56
CA TYR A 187 -3.97 -8.74 -9.21
C TYR A 187 -3.48 -10.11 -8.71
N PRO A 188 -4.24 -11.22 -8.85
CA PRO A 188 -3.77 -12.54 -8.43
C PRO A 188 -2.53 -12.99 -9.20
N GLN A 189 -2.48 -12.72 -10.51
CA GLN A 189 -1.31 -13.04 -11.34
C GLN A 189 -0.09 -12.24 -10.91
N MET A 190 -0.27 -10.95 -10.64
CA MET A 190 0.82 -10.09 -10.18
C MET A 190 1.34 -10.53 -8.81
N LEU A 191 0.46 -10.97 -7.92
CA LEU A 191 0.83 -11.49 -6.61
C LEU A 191 1.71 -12.74 -6.75
N GLU A 192 1.27 -13.72 -7.55
CA GLU A 192 2.02 -14.95 -7.82
C GLU A 192 3.40 -14.67 -8.43
N ILE A 193 3.48 -13.73 -9.37
CA ILE A 193 4.75 -13.31 -10.00
C ILE A 193 5.70 -12.75 -8.95
N ILE A 194 5.23 -11.83 -8.10
CA ILE A 194 6.08 -11.20 -7.09
C ILE A 194 6.51 -12.22 -6.04
N GLU A 195 5.61 -13.09 -5.58
CA GLU A 195 5.94 -14.15 -4.62
C GLU A 195 7.01 -15.09 -5.18
N THR A 196 6.84 -15.54 -6.42
CA THR A 196 7.80 -16.40 -7.13
C THR A 196 9.17 -15.74 -7.25
N GLU A 197 9.22 -14.47 -7.66
CA GLU A 197 10.48 -13.73 -7.79
C GLU A 197 11.13 -13.42 -6.44
N CYS A 198 10.34 -13.17 -5.39
CA CYS A 198 10.84 -12.97 -4.04
C CYS A 198 11.48 -14.24 -3.47
N ILE A 199 10.86 -15.41 -3.69
CA ILE A 199 11.41 -16.70 -3.27
C ILE A 199 12.75 -16.96 -3.97
N LYS A 200 12.81 -16.78 -5.30
CA LYS A 200 14.04 -16.98 -6.08
C LYS A 200 15.20 -16.10 -5.60
N LYS A 201 14.91 -14.87 -5.16
CA LYS A 201 15.91 -13.88 -4.74
C LYS A 201 16.14 -13.85 -3.24
N ASN A 202 15.50 -14.74 -2.48
CA ASN A 202 15.58 -14.81 -1.02
C ASN A 202 15.22 -13.46 -0.35
N CYS A 203 14.18 -12.79 -0.84
CA CYS A 203 13.71 -11.51 -0.31
C CYS A 203 12.97 -11.71 1.03
N LEU A 204 13.26 -10.87 2.03
CA LEU A 204 12.58 -10.87 3.34
C LEU A 204 11.41 -9.87 3.37
N LEU A 205 10.45 -10.05 2.45
CA LEU A 205 9.22 -9.27 2.45
C LEU A 205 8.12 -9.98 3.23
N VAL A 206 7.37 -9.24 4.04
CA VAL A 206 6.13 -9.74 4.61
C VAL A 206 5.06 -9.83 3.52
N SER A 207 4.12 -10.75 3.66
CA SER A 207 3.01 -10.95 2.73
C SER A 207 2.27 -9.66 2.40
N TYR A 208 2.13 -8.75 3.37
CA TYR A 208 1.53 -7.44 3.17
C TYR A 208 2.28 -6.55 2.16
N ASP A 209 3.62 -6.54 2.21
CA ASP A 209 4.42 -5.73 1.27
C ASP A 209 4.34 -6.29 -0.15
N ILE A 210 4.35 -7.62 -0.28
CA ILE A 210 4.12 -8.30 -1.56
C ILE A 210 2.75 -7.91 -2.12
N GLN A 211 1.69 -7.98 -1.29
CA GLN A 211 0.35 -7.56 -1.70
C GLN A 211 0.31 -6.08 -2.11
N LYS A 212 0.92 -5.16 -1.35
CA LYS A 212 0.97 -3.73 -1.75
C LYS A 212 1.66 -3.55 -3.10
N ILE A 213 2.81 -4.20 -3.31
CA ILE A 213 3.56 -4.08 -4.56
C ILE A 213 2.70 -4.63 -5.70
N ALA A 214 2.07 -5.78 -5.49
CA ALA A 214 1.16 -6.38 -6.47
C ALA A 214 0.01 -5.43 -6.82
N ARG A 215 -0.63 -4.82 -5.81
CA ARG A 215 -1.68 -3.82 -6.02
C ARG A 215 -1.17 -2.60 -6.77
N TYR A 216 0.01 -2.08 -6.41
CA TYR A 216 0.63 -0.92 -7.06
C TYR A 216 0.93 -1.17 -8.54
N LEU A 217 1.47 -2.33 -8.88
CA LEU A 217 1.76 -2.69 -10.27
C LEU A 217 0.47 -2.91 -11.06
N THR A 218 -0.48 -3.63 -10.48
CA THR A 218 -1.80 -3.87 -11.10
C THR A 218 -2.49 -2.55 -11.41
N ILE A 219 -2.59 -1.64 -10.44
CA ILE A 219 -3.24 -0.35 -10.66
C ILE A 219 -2.46 0.52 -11.64
N SER A 220 -1.13 0.43 -11.66
CA SER A 220 -0.30 1.17 -12.61
C SER A 220 -0.60 0.75 -14.04
N ILE A 221 -0.80 -0.54 -14.30
CA ILE A 221 -1.18 -1.06 -15.63
C ILE A 221 -2.56 -0.51 -16.02
N ILE A 222 -3.57 -0.72 -15.18
CA ILE A 222 -4.96 -0.33 -15.46
C ILE A 222 -5.09 1.18 -15.66
N ARG A 223 -4.47 1.98 -14.78
CA ARG A 223 -4.55 3.45 -14.90
C ARG A 223 -3.83 3.95 -16.14
N SER A 224 -2.70 3.34 -16.51
CA SER A 224 -2.00 3.70 -17.74
C SER A 224 -2.81 3.33 -18.99
N SER A 225 -3.49 2.18 -19.00
CA SER A 225 -4.39 1.82 -20.11
C SER A 225 -5.62 2.72 -20.22
N GLN A 226 -6.00 3.43 -19.16
CA GLN A 226 -7.09 4.40 -19.19
C GLN A 226 -6.65 5.85 -19.46
N GLY A 227 -5.36 6.07 -19.75
CA GLY A 227 -4.79 7.37 -20.07
C GLY A 227 -4.42 8.23 -18.86
N PHE A 228 -4.38 7.67 -17.64
CA PHE A 228 -3.83 8.35 -16.47
C PHE A 228 -2.30 8.22 -16.45
N LEU A 229 -1.64 9.25 -17.00
CA LEU A 229 -0.19 9.28 -17.19
C LEU A 229 0.52 9.99 -16.03
N GLU A 230 1.75 9.56 -15.72
CA GLU A 230 2.65 10.29 -14.84
C GLU A 230 3.27 11.46 -15.62
N SER A 231 3.56 12.58 -14.96
CA SER A 231 4.31 13.69 -15.58
C SER A 231 5.68 13.20 -16.05
N GLU A 232 6.13 13.69 -17.21
CA GLU A 232 7.18 13.12 -18.10
C GLU A 232 8.53 12.72 -17.46
N THR A 233 8.86 13.18 -16.26
CA THR A 233 10.14 12.89 -15.57
C THR A 233 10.38 11.43 -15.18
N LEU A 234 9.39 10.52 -15.26
CA LEU A 234 9.52 9.10 -14.90
C LEU A 234 9.35 8.09 -16.06
N ASN A 235 9.02 8.55 -17.28
CA ASN A 235 8.65 7.67 -18.39
C ASN A 235 9.75 6.65 -18.77
N TYR A 236 11.02 7.05 -18.71
CA TYR A 236 12.14 6.22 -19.18
C TYR A 236 12.31 4.87 -18.43
N LYS A 237 11.98 4.80 -17.13
CA LYS A 237 12.08 3.55 -16.35
C LYS A 237 10.81 2.70 -16.42
N LYS A 238 9.66 3.32 -16.68
CA LYS A 238 8.35 2.66 -16.76
C LYS A 238 8.20 1.91 -18.09
N ASP A 239 8.67 2.49 -19.19
CA ASP A 239 8.60 1.87 -20.52
C ASP A 239 9.42 0.57 -20.56
N LEU A 240 10.64 0.58 -20.02
CA LEU A 240 11.49 -0.61 -19.91
C LEU A 240 10.83 -1.73 -19.05
N PHE A 241 10.11 -1.36 -17.99
CA PHE A 241 9.42 -2.31 -17.12
C PHE A 241 8.16 -2.91 -17.79
N ILE A 242 7.35 -2.07 -18.46
CA ILE A 242 6.16 -2.51 -19.20
C ILE A 242 6.57 -3.37 -20.40
N GLU A 243 7.64 -3.01 -21.11
CA GLU A 243 8.16 -3.78 -22.23
C GLU A 243 8.64 -5.17 -21.78
N ASN A 244 9.26 -5.26 -20.60
CA ASN A 244 9.64 -6.54 -20.00
C ASN A 244 8.42 -7.36 -19.58
N ILE A 245 7.39 -6.77 -18.97
CA ILE A 245 6.14 -7.49 -18.65
C ILE A 245 5.44 -8.01 -19.93
N LYS A 246 5.35 -7.19 -20.98
CA LYS A 246 4.76 -7.60 -22.27
C LYS A 246 5.53 -8.76 -22.91
N LYS A 247 6.86 -8.71 -22.87
CA LYS A 247 7.74 -9.78 -23.39
C LYS A 247 7.65 -11.08 -22.57
N THR A 248 7.47 -10.98 -21.26
CA THR A 248 7.45 -12.17 -20.37
C THR A 248 6.09 -12.87 -20.32
N PHE A 249 4.97 -12.18 -20.56
CA PHE A 249 3.63 -12.73 -20.26
C PHE A 249 2.65 -12.89 -21.44
N PHE A 250 3.06 -12.67 -22.70
CA PHE A 250 2.15 -12.80 -23.88
C PHE A 250 0.77 -12.11 -23.69
N ILE A 251 0.71 -11.01 -22.94
CA ILE A 251 -0.52 -10.23 -22.80
C ILE A 251 -0.63 -9.35 -24.05
N ASN A 252 -1.46 -9.77 -25.00
CA ASN A 252 -1.93 -8.91 -26.09
C ASN A 252 -2.81 -7.80 -25.50
N LEU A 253 -2.19 -6.72 -25.02
CA LEU A 253 -2.87 -5.45 -24.84
C LEU A 253 -3.06 -4.82 -26.22
N ASN A 254 -4.04 -5.34 -26.97
CA ASN A 254 -4.59 -4.62 -28.13
C ASN A 254 -5.43 -3.47 -27.59
N MET A 255 -4.76 -2.34 -27.39
CA MET A 255 -5.41 -1.05 -27.18
C MET A 255 -5.70 -0.46 -28.56
N ASN A 256 -6.96 -0.51 -28.98
CA ASN A 256 -7.47 0.33 -30.07
C ASN A 256 -7.68 1.77 -29.59
#